data_AF-A0A959I889-F1
#
_entry.id   AF-A0A959I889-F1
#
_cell.length_a   1.000
_cell.length_b   1.000
_cell.length_c   1.000
_cell.angle_alpha   90.00
_cell.angle_beta   90.00
_cell.angle_gamma   90.00
#
_symmetry.space_group_name_H-M   'P 1'
#
loop_
_entity.id
_entity.type
_entity.pdbx_description
1 polymer ?
#
loop_
_entity_poly.entity_id
_entity_poly.type
_entity_poly.pdbx_seq_one_letter_code
_entity_poly.pdbx_strand_id
1 'polypeptide(L)'
;MKTSFLPKVMLACSAFVFFLLLAEGLLRLFWHLPYEGVPYQIDCPQGRPYAPDRTYGFRLEPGSFEITINGGLTYRATHTAEGYRATAPAHSQKPKAPLQPSLSRSQ
;
A
#
# COMPACT_ATOMS: atom_id res chain seq x y z
N MET A 1 13.39 44.37 28.10
CA MET A 1 12.05 43.86 27.73
C MET A 1 12.23 42.61 26.87
N LYS A 2 11.65 41.46 27.28
CA LYS A 2 11.47 40.19 26.55
C LYS A 2 12.72 39.34 26.16
N THR A 3 13.36 38.67 27.12
CA THR A 3 14.24 37.49 26.84
C THR A 3 13.61 36.16 27.26
N SER A 4 12.44 36.17 27.91
CA SER A 4 11.77 34.97 28.43
C SER A 4 10.81 34.29 27.45
N PHE A 5 10.77 34.73 26.19
CA PHE A 5 9.81 34.23 25.19
C PHE A 5 10.28 32.95 24.49
N LEU A 6 11.55 32.88 24.08
CA LEU A 6 12.14 31.69 23.44
C LEU A 6 12.01 30.39 24.26
N PRO A 7 12.35 30.34 25.56
CA PRO A 7 12.28 29.09 26.32
C PRO A 7 10.85 28.60 26.52
N LYS A 8 9.87 29.52 26.59
CA LYS A 8 8.45 29.16 26.68
C LYS A 8 7.93 28.56 25.38
N VAL A 9 8.36 29.10 24.24
CA VAL A 9 8.01 28.55 22.92
C VAL A 9 8.64 27.17 22.72
N MET A 10 9.92 27.00 23.05
CA MET A 10 10.57 25.68 22.93
C MET A 10 9.94 24.64 23.86
N LEU A 11 9.57 25.01 25.09
CA LEU A 11 8.88 24.12 26.02
C LEU A 11 7.49 23.75 25.48
N ALA A 12 6.73 24.70 24.94
CA ALA A 12 5.42 24.44 24.34
C ALA A 12 5.52 23.52 23.11
N CYS A 13 6.50 23.75 22.22
CA CYS A 13 6.75 22.88 21.07
C CYS A 13 7.13 21.45 21.51
N SER A 14 8.00 21.32 22.51
CA SER A 14 8.41 20.02 23.05
C SER A 14 7.22 19.28 23.68
N ALA A 15 6.42 19.96 24.49
CA ALA A 15 5.22 19.39 25.10
C ALA A 15 4.20 18.95 24.04
N PHE A 16 4.04 19.72 22.97
CA PHE A 16 3.15 19.37 21.86
C PHE A 16 3.63 18.12 21.12
N VAL A 17 4.93 18.02 20.80
CA VAL A 17 5.51 16.82 20.17
C VAL A 17 5.34 15.60 21.08
N PHE A 18 5.61 15.76 22.38
CA PHE A 18 5.43 14.68 23.35
C PHE A 18 3.98 14.19 23.42
N PHE A 19 3.02 15.13 23.42
CA PHE A 19 1.60 14.80 23.40
C PHE A 19 1.21 14.00 22.14
N LEU A 20 1.70 14.40 20.96
CA LEU A 20 1.46 13.67 19.71
C LEU A 20 2.02 12.25 19.77
N LEU A 21 3.24 12.07 20.29
CA LEU A 21 3.86 10.75 20.45
C LEU A 21 3.07 9.86 21.43
N LEU A 22 2.57 10.43 22.53
CA LEU A 22 1.75 9.69 23.49
C LEU A 22 0.42 9.27 22.88
N ALA A 23 -0.25 10.18 22.14
CA ALA A 23 -1.51 9.91 21.46
C ALA A 23 -1.35 8.82 20.40
N GLU A 24 -0.31 8.90 19.57
CA GLU A 24 0.03 7.85 18.59
C GLU A 24 0.29 6.50 19.26
N GLY A 25 1.02 6.50 20.39
CA GLY A 25 1.27 5.29 21.17
C GLY A 25 -0.02 4.65 21.69
N LEU A 26 -0.95 5.45 22.20
CA LEU A 26 -2.25 4.99 22.67
C LEU A 26 -3.11 4.44 21.52
N LEU A 27 -3.15 5.13 20.38
CA LEU A 27 -3.88 4.66 19.19
C LEU A 27 -3.39 3.28 18.75
N ARG A 28 -2.07 3.09 18.67
CA ARG A 28 -1.47 1.79 18.34
C ARG A 28 -1.78 0.71 19.37
N LEU A 29 -1.82 1.05 20.66
CA LEU A 29 -2.18 0.11 21.73
C LEU A 29 -3.62 -0.39 21.61
N PHE A 30 -4.52 0.42 21.05
CA PHE A 30 -5.91 0.04 20.75
C PHE A 30 -6.09 -0.50 19.33
N TRP A 31 -5.02 -0.92 18.66
CA TRP A 31 -5.06 -1.44 17.28
C TRP A 31 -5.64 -0.45 16.25
N HIS A 32 -5.70 0.84 16.58
CA HIS A 32 -5.97 1.87 15.57
C HIS A 32 -4.72 2.06 14.72
N LEU A 33 -4.70 1.32 13.60
CA LEU A 33 -3.73 1.50 12.53
C LEU A 33 -4.07 2.81 11.80
N PRO A 34 -3.06 3.55 11.29
CA PRO A 34 -3.29 4.77 10.52
C PRO A 34 -3.94 4.51 9.14
N TYR A 35 -4.22 3.25 8.82
CA TYR A 35 -4.90 2.79 7.63
C TYR A 35 -5.88 1.68 7.97
N GLU A 36 -7.03 1.68 7.30
CA GLU A 36 -7.93 0.54 7.28
C GLU A 36 -7.45 -0.45 6.23
N GLY A 37 -7.23 -1.70 6.63
CA GLY A 37 -7.02 -2.78 5.68
C GLY A 37 -8.33 -3.04 4.94
N VAL A 38 -8.46 -2.54 3.71
CA VAL A 38 -9.58 -2.93 2.86
C VAL A 38 -9.47 -4.43 2.59
N PRO A 39 -10.50 -5.24 2.89
CA PRO A 39 -10.45 -6.67 2.58
C PRO A 39 -10.35 -6.81 1.06
N TYR A 40 -9.27 -7.41 0.60
CA TYR A 40 -9.06 -7.75 -0.80
C TYR A 40 -8.68 -9.22 -0.91
N GLN A 41 -9.15 -9.86 -1.97
CA GLN A 41 -8.76 -11.22 -2.31
C GLN A 41 -7.73 -11.16 -3.44
N ILE A 42 -6.57 -11.79 -3.22
CA ILE A 42 -5.55 -11.98 -4.25
C ILE A 42 -5.54 -13.45 -4.62
N ASP A 43 -5.92 -13.73 -5.86
CA ASP A 43 -5.76 -15.05 -6.46
C ASP A 43 -4.52 -15.03 -7.36
N CYS A 44 -3.56 -15.89 -7.05
CA CYS A 44 -2.37 -16.09 -7.86
C CYS A 44 -2.08 -17.59 -7.99
N PRO A 45 -2.42 -18.21 -9.13
CA PRO A 45 -2.24 -19.66 -9.30
C PRO A 45 -0.77 -20.08 -9.38
N GLN A 46 0.13 -19.14 -9.67
CA GLN A 46 1.56 -19.37 -9.87
C GLN A 46 2.38 -19.29 -8.57
N GLY A 47 1.74 -19.09 -7.42
CA GLY A 47 2.39 -19.06 -6.11
C GLY A 47 2.00 -17.84 -5.28
N ARG A 48 2.91 -17.39 -4.41
CA ARG A 48 2.69 -16.25 -3.51
C ARG A 48 3.49 -15.04 -3.99
N PRO A 49 2.85 -14.06 -4.66
CA PRO A 49 3.55 -12.86 -5.15
C PRO A 49 4.01 -11.93 -4.02
N TYR A 50 3.43 -12.08 -2.82
CA TYR A 50 3.69 -11.26 -1.64
C TYR A 50 4.00 -12.15 -0.44
N ALA A 51 4.96 -11.71 0.38
CA ALA A 51 5.25 -12.28 1.69
C ALA A 51 5.11 -11.20 2.78
N PRO A 52 4.71 -11.55 4.01
CA PRO A 52 4.58 -10.58 5.09
C PRO A 52 5.95 -9.99 5.48
N ASP A 53 5.99 -8.68 5.71
CA ASP A 53 7.18 -7.93 6.13
C ASP A 53 6.85 -7.07 7.36
N ARG A 54 7.72 -7.07 8.37
CA ARG A 54 7.44 -6.38 9.65
C ARG A 54 7.57 -4.86 9.55
N THR A 55 8.34 -4.36 8.60
CA THR A 55 8.63 -2.94 8.45
C THR A 55 7.67 -2.29 7.44
N TYR A 56 7.43 -2.98 6.32
CA TYR A 56 6.63 -2.45 5.20
C TYR A 56 5.24 -3.09 5.08
N GLY A 57 4.91 -4.05 5.95
CA GLY A 57 3.68 -4.85 5.87
C GLY A 57 3.82 -6.04 4.94
N PHE A 58 4.35 -5.83 3.72
CA PHE A 58 4.62 -6.89 2.75
C PHE A 58 5.89 -6.62 1.94
N ARG A 59 6.51 -7.69 1.46
CA ARG A 59 7.59 -7.69 0.48
C ARG A 59 7.19 -8.46 -0.77
N LEU A 60 7.79 -8.11 -1.90
CA LEU A 60 7.58 -8.81 -3.17
C LEU A 60 8.48 -10.04 -3.25
N GLU A 61 7.89 -11.20 -3.50
CA GLU A 61 8.67 -12.42 -3.80
C GLU A 61 9.10 -12.39 -5.28
N PRO A 62 10.32 -12.82 -5.63
CA PRO A 62 10.83 -12.79 -6.98
C PRO A 62 10.07 -13.76 -7.90
N GLY A 63 9.88 -13.37 -9.16
CA GLY A 63 9.21 -14.20 -10.16
C GLY A 63 8.24 -13.42 -11.05
N SER A 64 7.55 -14.14 -11.94
CA SER A 64 6.47 -13.57 -12.76
C SER A 64 5.15 -14.20 -12.34
N PHE A 65 4.18 -13.36 -12.04
CA PHE A 65 2.92 -13.74 -11.43
C PHE A 65 1.76 -13.17 -12.25
N GLU A 66 0.77 -14.01 -12.52
CA GLU A 66 -0.56 -13.58 -12.93
C GLU A 66 -1.41 -13.40 -11.68
N ILE A 67 -1.82 -12.16 -11.43
CA ILE A 67 -2.46 -11.73 -10.19
C ILE A 67 -3.87 -11.27 -10.53
N THR A 68 -4.86 -11.85 -9.85
CA THR A 68 -6.26 -11.40 -9.92
C THR A 68 -6.67 -10.80 -8.59
N ILE A 69 -7.12 -9.54 -8.62
CA ILE A 69 -7.64 -8.84 -7.44
C ILE A 69 -9.16 -8.86 -7.48
N ASN A 70 -9.78 -9.33 -6.40
CA ASN A 70 -11.23 -9.36 -6.19
C ASN A 70 -12.02 -10.00 -7.34
N GLY A 71 -11.41 -10.96 -8.06
CA GLY A 71 -11.99 -11.60 -9.25
C GLY A 71 -12.20 -10.68 -10.46
N GLY A 72 -11.89 -9.38 -10.37
CA GLY A 72 -12.25 -8.39 -11.39
C GLY A 72 -11.07 -7.83 -12.17
N LEU A 73 -9.89 -7.71 -11.54
CA LEU A 73 -8.70 -7.15 -12.17
C LEU A 73 -7.59 -8.19 -12.24
N THR A 74 -7.36 -8.74 -13.44
CA THR A 74 -6.24 -9.64 -13.72
C THR A 74 -5.12 -8.91 -14.43
N TYR A 75 -3.91 -8.99 -13.91
CA TYR A 75 -2.71 -8.42 -14.51
C TYR A 75 -1.48 -9.29 -14.28
N ARG A 76 -0.47 -9.09 -15.12
CA ARG A 76 0.83 -9.73 -14.94
C ARG A 76 1.80 -8.77 -14.26
N ALA A 77 2.51 -9.28 -13.25
CA ALA A 77 3.60 -8.57 -12.59
C ALA A 77 4.86 -9.43 -12.59
N THR A 78 6.01 -8.79 -12.76
CA THR A 78 7.30 -9.45 -12.61
C THR A 78 8.07 -8.72 -11.52
N HIS A 79 8.55 -9.48 -10.54
CA HIS A 79 9.30 -8.98 -9.39
C HIS A 79 10.76 -9.42 -9.50
N THR A 80 11.69 -8.50 -9.26
CA THR A 80 13.13 -8.77 -9.25
C THR A 80 13.57 -9.41 -7.92
N ALA A 81 14.79 -9.92 -7.86
CA ALA A 81 15.36 -10.51 -6.65
C ALA A 81 15.48 -9.52 -5.48
N GLU A 82 15.60 -8.23 -5.80
CA GLU A 82 15.71 -7.12 -4.86
C GLU A 82 14.34 -6.63 -4.36
N GLY A 83 13.24 -7.26 -4.81
CA GLY A 83 11.89 -6.89 -4.38
C GLY A 83 11.30 -5.69 -5.12
N TYR A 84 11.80 -5.36 -6.31
CA TYR A 84 11.22 -4.32 -7.17
C TYR A 84 10.28 -4.92 -8.22
N ARG A 85 9.29 -4.13 -8.66
CA ARG A 85 8.44 -4.51 -9.79
C ARG A 85 9.06 -4.02 -11.10
N ALA A 86 9.29 -4.94 -12.03
CA ALA A 86 9.64 -4.60 -13.39
C ALA A 86 8.39 -4.09 -14.13
N THR A 87 8.38 -2.81 -14.47
CA THR A 87 7.35 -2.19 -15.32
C THR A 87 7.95 -1.81 -16.66
N ALA A 88 7.31 -2.19 -17.76
CA ALA A 88 7.66 -1.62 -19.07
C ALA A 88 7.34 -0.12 -19.07
N PRO A 89 8.14 0.72 -19.76
CA PRO A 89 7.81 2.14 -19.92
C PRO A 89 6.42 2.31 -20.56
N ALA A 90 5.64 3.28 -20.08
CA ALA A 90 4.22 3.49 -20.40
C ALA A 90 3.92 3.51 -21.92
N HIS A 91 4.90 3.85 -22.75
CA HIS A 91 4.77 3.93 -24.20
C HIS A 91 4.64 2.56 -24.91
N SER A 92 4.86 1.44 -24.20
CA SER A 92 4.81 0.08 -24.79
C SER A 92 3.49 -0.66 -24.55
N GLN A 93 2.56 -0.08 -23.79
CA GLN A 93 1.24 -0.69 -23.58
C GLN A 93 0.31 -0.28 -24.71
N LYS A 94 0.14 -1.14 -25.73
CA LYS A 94 -1.02 -1.01 -26.63
C LYS A 94 -2.29 -1.01 -25.77
N PRO A 95 -3.23 -0.06 -25.94
CA PRO A 95 -4.50 -0.10 -25.25
C PRO A 95 -5.15 -1.47 -25.47
N LYS A 96 -5.39 -2.21 -24.40
CA LYS A 96 -6.25 -3.40 -24.48
C LYS A 96 -7.64 -2.86 -24.85
N ALA A 97 -8.20 -3.36 -25.96
CA ALA A 97 -9.50 -2.94 -26.43
C ALA A 97 -10.51 -2.99 -25.27
N PRO A 98 -11.48 -2.04 -25.20
CA PRO A 98 -12.51 -2.06 -24.18
C PRO A 98 -13.14 -3.46 -24.13
N LEU A 99 -13.33 -3.99 -22.92
CA LEU A 99 -14.11 -5.21 -22.71
C LEU A 99 -15.50 -4.97 -23.30
N GLN A 100 -15.74 -5.46 -24.53
CA GLN A 100 -17.06 -5.41 -25.13
C GLN A 100 -17.96 -6.29 -24.27
N PRO A 101 -19.07 -5.76 -23.71
CA PRO A 101 -20.03 -6.61 -23.05
C PRO A 101 -20.52 -7.63 -24.07
N SER A 102 -20.31 -8.91 -23.76
CA SER A 102 -20.80 -10.02 -24.57
C SER A 102 -22.32 -9.91 -24.65
N LEU A 103 -22.83 -9.40 -25.77
CA LEU A 103 -24.25 -9.47 -26.11
C LEU A 103 -24.60 -10.94 -26.41
N SER A 104 -24.78 -11.72 -25.34
CA SER A 104 -25.56 -12.95 -25.36
C SER A 104 -26.86 -12.67 -24.61
N ARG A 105 -27.85 -12.16 -25.33
CA ARG A 105 -29.24 -12.35 -24.95
C ARG A 105 -29.98 -12.85 -26.19
N SER A 106 -30.14 -14.17 -26.19
CA SER A 106 -31.29 -14.92 -26.70
C SER A 106 -32.42 -14.07 -27.30
N GLN A 107 -32.72 -14.27 -28.58
CA GLN A 107 -33.94 -14.93 -29.04
C GLN A 107 -33.66 -15.65 -30.37
#